data_AF-A0A6G3UAH9-F1
#
_entry.id   AF-A0A6G3UAH9-F1
#
_cell.length_a   1.000
_cell.length_b   1.000
_cell.length_c   1.000
_cell.angle_alpha   90.00
_cell.angle_beta   90.00
_cell.angle_gamma   90.00
#
_symmetry.space_group_name_H-M   'P 1'
#
loop_
_entity.id
_entity.type
_entity.pdbx_description
1 polymer ?
#
loop_
_entity_poly.entity_id
_entity_poly.type
_entity_poly.pdbx_seq_one_letter_code
_entity_poly.pdbx_strand_id
1 'polypeptide(L)'
;AHAGRRIAVLASGDPMFHGIGRTLTDLLGPGAVHVLPHPSSVTLACARLAWPVEDTHVVTLVGRPTARLAAALHDRRRLLVLSAD
;
A
#
# COMPACT_ATOMS: atom_id res chain seq x y z
N ALA A 1 12.88 -26.44 -4.09
CA ALA A 1 14.15 -25.77 -4.45
C ALA A 1 14.72 -24.84 -3.35
N HIS A 2 13.91 -24.30 -2.42
CA HIS A 2 14.40 -23.29 -1.45
C HIS A 2 14.18 -23.64 0.03
N ALA A 3 13.83 -24.89 0.35
CA ALA A 3 13.62 -25.33 1.73
C ALA A 3 14.89 -25.12 2.57
N GLY A 4 14.71 -24.64 3.81
CA GLY A 4 15.81 -24.38 4.76
C GLY A 4 16.62 -23.10 4.52
N ARG A 5 16.34 -22.33 3.45
CA ARG A 5 17.02 -21.05 3.20
C ARG A 5 16.28 -19.89 3.83
N ARG A 6 17.02 -18.90 4.35
CA ARG A 6 16.49 -17.58 4.69
C ARG A 6 16.46 -16.73 3.41
N ILE A 7 15.28 -16.27 3.03
CA ILE A 7 15.06 -15.46 1.82
C ILE A 7 14.62 -14.06 2.25
N ALA A 8 15.23 -13.05 1.64
CA ALA A 8 14.77 -11.67 1.75
C ALA A 8 14.07 -11.27 0.45
N VAL A 9 12.93 -10.60 0.57
CA VAL A 9 12.20 -10.00 -0.55
C VAL A 9 12.18 -8.50 -0.33
N LEU A 10 12.69 -7.75 -1.31
CA LEU A 10 12.65 -6.29 -1.28
C LEU A 10 11.30 -5.80 -1.81
N ALA A 11 10.72 -4.84 -1.11
CA ALA A 11 9.49 -4.17 -1.50
C ALA A 11 9.68 -2.65 -1.46
N SER A 12 8.96 -1.93 -2.30
CA SER A 12 8.95 -0.46 -2.30
C SER A 12 7.93 0.04 -1.29
N GLY A 13 8.32 0.99 -0.44
CA GLY A 13 7.47 1.51 0.62
C GLY A 13 7.10 0.43 1.66
N ASP A 14 5.88 0.49 2.16
CA ASP A 14 5.35 -0.49 3.12
C ASP A 14 5.00 -1.82 2.42
N PRO A 15 5.64 -2.95 2.79
CA PRO A 15 5.33 -4.26 2.20
C PRO A 15 3.85 -4.67 2.34
N MET A 16 3.11 -4.14 3.32
CA MET A 16 1.72 -4.46 3.58
C MET A 16 0.72 -3.49 2.95
N PHE A 17 1.17 -2.36 2.40
CA PHE A 17 0.30 -1.36 1.78
C PHE A 17 0.29 -1.49 0.25
N HIS A 18 -0.65 -2.26 -0.29
CA HIS A 18 -0.67 -2.65 -1.71
C HIS A 18 0.63 -3.31 -2.21
N GLY A 19 1.46 -3.82 -1.29
CA GLY A 19 2.74 -4.46 -1.57
C GLY A 19 2.68 -5.98 -1.60
N ILE A 20 3.85 -6.60 -1.81
CA ILE A 20 4.01 -8.06 -1.93
C ILE A 20 3.79 -8.83 -0.62
N GLY A 21 3.85 -8.14 0.53
CA GLY A 21 3.77 -8.76 1.87
C GLY A 21 2.46 -9.52 2.09
N ARG A 22 1.33 -8.98 1.62
CA ARG A 22 0.04 -9.68 1.66
C ARG A 22 0.09 -11.01 0.90
N THR A 23 0.58 -10.99 -0.33
CA THR A 23 0.67 -12.19 -1.17
C THR A 23 1.56 -13.25 -0.55
N LEU A 24 2.72 -12.86 0.00
CA LEU A 24 3.62 -13.80 0.68
C LEU A 24 2.99 -14.39 1.95
N THR A 25 2.27 -13.57 2.72
CA THR A 25 1.60 -14.00 3.94
C THR A 25 0.46 -14.97 3.65
N ASP A 26 -0.33 -14.72 2.60
CA ASP A 26 -1.41 -15.60 2.14
C ASP A 26 -0.86 -16.95 1.65
N LEU A 27 0.28 -16.95 0.95
CA LEU A 27 0.87 -18.15 0.36
C LEU A 27 1.66 -19.01 1.36
N LEU A 28 2.38 -18.38 2.28
CA LEU A 28 3.33 -19.07 3.18
C LEU A 28 2.81 -19.19 4.62
N GLY A 29 1.75 -18.44 4.95
CA GLY A 29 1.23 -18.30 6.30
C GLY A 29 1.96 -17.23 7.12
N PRO A 30 1.27 -16.59 8.09
CA PRO A 30 1.82 -15.47 8.87
C PRO A 30 3.01 -15.85 9.76
N GLY A 31 3.14 -17.13 10.15
CA GLY A 31 4.29 -17.61 10.92
C GLY A 31 5.57 -17.78 10.11
N ALA A 32 5.47 -17.82 8.77
CA ALA A 32 6.60 -18.03 7.88
C ALA A 32 7.15 -16.71 7.29
N VAL A 33 6.47 -15.59 7.50
CA VAL A 33 6.82 -14.28 6.93
C VAL A 33 7.09 -13.29 8.05
N HIS A 34 8.34 -12.79 8.10
CA HIS A 34 8.69 -11.67 8.96
C HIS A 34 8.70 -10.38 8.14
N VAL A 35 7.75 -9.48 8.43
CA VAL A 35 7.63 -8.20 7.74
C VAL A 35 8.43 -7.14 8.47
N LEU A 36 9.36 -6.49 7.77
CA LEU A 36 10.04 -5.28 8.23
C LEU A 36 9.30 -4.05 7.70
N PRO A 37 8.70 -3.21 8.56
CA PRO A 37 7.89 -2.08 8.11
C PRO A 37 8.75 -0.93 7.57
N HIS A 38 8.17 -0.14 6.67
CA HIS A 38 8.75 1.08 6.11
C HIS A 38 7.61 2.05 5.75
N PRO A 39 7.77 3.38 5.86
CA PRO A 39 6.75 4.33 5.41
C PRO A 39 6.16 4.04 4.02
N SER A 40 4.83 4.04 3.95
CA SER A 40 4.10 3.88 2.69
C SER A 40 4.16 5.13 1.82
N SER A 41 3.81 4.99 0.54
CA SER A 41 3.65 6.13 -0.36
C SER A 41 2.64 7.15 0.15
N VAL A 42 1.58 6.71 0.84
CA VAL A 42 0.58 7.58 1.49
C VAL A 42 1.24 8.41 2.59
N THR A 43 1.97 7.78 3.51
CA THR A 43 2.65 8.49 4.61
C THR A 43 3.63 9.52 4.05
N LEU A 44 4.41 9.14 3.03
CA LEU A 44 5.39 10.04 2.40
C LEU A 44 4.72 11.19 1.64
N ALA A 45 3.63 10.95 0.93
CA ALA A 45 2.87 11.99 0.23
C ALA A 45 2.21 12.97 1.20
N CYS A 46 1.54 12.47 2.24
CA CYS A 46 0.94 13.28 3.29
C CYS A 46 1.97 14.18 3.99
N ALA A 47 3.14 13.63 4.35
CA ALA A 47 4.21 14.41 4.97
C ALA A 47 4.72 15.54 4.06
N ARG A 48 4.85 15.28 2.76
CA ARG A 48 5.28 16.30 1.77
C ARG A 48 4.24 17.39 1.53
N LEU A 49 2.96 17.04 1.56
CA LEU A 49 1.85 17.97 1.32
C LEU A 49 1.37 18.68 2.60
N ALA A 50 1.96 18.35 3.76
CA ALA A 50 1.48 18.77 5.07
C ALA A 50 0.00 18.42 5.30
N TRP A 51 -0.39 17.21 4.88
CA TRP A 51 -1.74 16.68 5.07
C TRP A 51 -1.74 15.66 6.22
N PRO A 52 -2.67 15.76 7.20
CA PRO A 52 -2.89 14.71 8.17
C PRO A 52 -3.34 13.44 7.46
N VAL A 53 -2.80 12.29 7.86
CA VAL A 53 -3.11 11.01 7.21
C VAL A 53 -4.55 10.59 7.52
N GLU A 54 -4.99 10.81 8.76
CA GLU A 54 -6.34 10.59 9.26
C GLU A 54 -7.42 11.41 8.51
N ASP A 55 -7.06 12.56 7.95
CA ASP A 55 -7.95 13.43 7.18
C ASP A 55 -7.85 13.22 5.66
N THR A 56 -6.95 12.35 5.20
CA THR A 56 -6.67 12.13 3.78
C THR A 56 -7.32 10.85 3.29
N HIS A 57 -8.22 10.97 2.31
CA HIS A 57 -8.90 9.80 1.77
C HIS A 57 -8.05 9.15 0.67
N VAL A 58 -7.77 7.86 0.82
CA VAL A 58 -6.95 7.11 -0.13
C VAL A 58 -7.83 6.23 -1.02
N VAL A 59 -7.71 6.41 -2.33
CA VAL A 59 -8.46 5.65 -3.34
C VAL A 59 -7.47 4.83 -4.16
N THR A 60 -7.67 3.52 -4.25
CA THR A 60 -6.89 2.68 -5.16
C THR A 60 -7.65 2.40 -6.46
N LEU A 61 -6.99 2.65 -7.58
CA LEU A 61 -7.42 2.27 -8.93
C LEU A 61 -6.65 1.05 -9.45
N VAL A 62 -5.67 0.54 -8.70
CA VAL A 62 -4.87 -0.63 -9.08
C VAL A 62 -5.78 -1.87 -9.14
N GLY A 63 -6.05 -2.33 -10.36
CA GLY A 63 -6.98 -3.45 -10.60
C GLY A 63 -8.43 -3.15 -10.22
N ARG A 64 -8.85 -1.88 -10.23
CA ARG A 64 -10.20 -1.43 -9.86
C ARG A 64 -10.76 -0.40 -10.86
N PRO A 65 -12.08 -0.32 -11.06
CA PRO A 65 -12.68 0.65 -11.98
C PRO A 65 -12.49 2.11 -11.54
N THR A 66 -12.26 3.00 -12.50
CA THR A 66 -12.13 4.46 -12.30
C THR A 66 -13.39 5.10 -11.71
N ALA A 67 -14.57 4.50 -11.92
CA ALA A 67 -15.83 4.95 -11.31
C ALA A 67 -15.77 5.02 -9.77
N ARG A 68 -14.86 4.28 -9.11
CA ARG A 68 -14.64 4.40 -7.67
C ARG A 68 -14.11 5.77 -7.24
N LEU A 69 -13.34 6.44 -8.11
CA LEU A 69 -12.86 7.79 -7.85
C LEU A 69 -14.02 8.78 -7.81
N ALA A 70 -14.99 8.65 -8.72
CA ALA A 70 -16.14 9.56 -8.79
C ALA A 70 -16.92 9.63 -7.47
N ALA A 71 -17.06 8.50 -6.77
CA ALA A 71 -17.72 8.45 -5.46
C ALA A 71 -16.92 9.12 -4.32
N ALA A 72 -15.62 9.33 -4.50
CA ALA A 72 -14.75 9.96 -3.49
C ALA A 72 -14.58 11.47 -3.70
N LEU A 73 -14.89 11.98 -4.91
CA LEU A 73 -14.77 13.38 -5.29
C LEU A 73 -15.86 14.22 -4.63
N HIS A 74 -15.44 15.08 -3.71
CA HIS A 74 -16.28 16.12 -3.12
C HIS A 74 -15.47 17.40 -2.98
N ASP A 75 -16.16 18.52 -2.81
CA ASP A 75 -15.51 19.82 -2.64
C ASP A 75 -14.52 19.80 -1.47
N ARG A 76 -13.35 20.43 -1.69
CA ARG A 76 -12.24 20.59 -0.72
C ARG A 76 -11.66 19.31 -0.09
N ARG A 77 -12.05 18.11 -0.53
CA ARG A 77 -11.49 16.86 0.01
C ARG A 77 -10.06 16.60 -0.47
N ARG A 78 -9.22 16.16 0.47
CA ARG A 78 -7.85 15.68 0.21
C ARG A 78 -7.92 14.22 -0.23
N LEU A 79 -7.46 13.96 -1.44
CA LEU A 79 -7.47 12.63 -2.04
C LEU A 79 -6.06 12.25 -2.47
N LEU A 80 -5.63 11.05 -2.08
CA LEU A 80 -4.48 10.38 -2.68
C LEU A 80 -5.00 9.22 -3.50
N VAL A 81 -4.64 9.19 -4.79
CA VAL A 81 -5.11 8.17 -5.72
C VAL A 81 -3.93 7.30 -6.13
N LEU A 82 -4.01 6.00 -5.83
CA LEU A 82 -3.03 5.02 -6.28
C LEU A 82 -3.45 4.51 -7.66
N SER A 83 -2.58 4.63 -8.65
CA SER A 83 -2.78 4.09 -10.00
C SER A 83 -1.78 2.98 -10.30
N ALA A 84 -2.13 2.11 -11.24
CA ALA A 84 -1.14 1.31 -11.94
C ALA A 84 -0.56 2.20 -13.05
N ASP A 85 0.75 2.10 -13.28
CA ASP A 85 1.42 2.79 -14.38
C ASP A 85 0.78 2.46 -15.74
#